data_AF-A0A074W567-F1
#
_entry.id   AF-A0A074W567-F1
#
_cell.length_a   1.000
_cell.length_b   1.000
_cell.length_c   1.000
_cell.angle_alpha   90.00
_cell.angle_beta   90.00
_cell.angle_gamma   90.00
#
_symmetry.space_group_name_H-M   'P 1'
#
loop_
_entity.id
_entity.type
_entity.pdbx_description
1 polymer ?
#
loop_
_entity_poly.entity_id
_entity_poly.type
_entity_poly.pdbx_seq_one_letter_code
_entity_poly.pdbx_strand_id
1 'polypeptide(L)'
;MDPNTISIGNGSAQQDYGSSFDGFLASIQVGAFVAAVQIGGFVILRRRYRGKWNIRSFYTIFYDLDSSCLDAIGLFALLRLLTRIFGLTAIFMVPLLVPLNYVHRHSDSSIHGLDKFSCLNILEGNTGRLWTHLAVAYWFTGLFCLLSRRELANFVDIRHMHDSGTASRFYLVTDIPNRLEKALMEFMFHKLYACQVRLHTTRHN
;
A
#
# COMPACT_ATOMS: atom_id res chain seq x y z
N MET A 1 44.69 0.66 -47.58
CA MET A 1 43.91 1.26 -46.47
C MET A 1 42.47 0.90 -46.73
N ASP A 2 41.96 -0.14 -46.06
CA ASP A 2 40.63 -0.67 -46.31
C ASP A 2 39.57 0.21 -45.64
N PRO A 3 38.58 0.73 -46.37
CA PRO A 3 37.59 1.69 -45.85
C PRO A 3 36.47 1.05 -44.99
N ASN A 4 36.58 -0.21 -44.58
CA ASN A 4 35.44 -0.99 -44.07
C ASN A 4 35.51 -1.39 -42.58
N THR A 5 36.44 -0.84 -41.80
CA THR A 5 36.49 -1.10 -40.35
C THR A 5 36.23 0.18 -39.56
N ILE A 6 34.98 0.64 -39.59
CA ILE A 6 34.48 1.52 -38.53
C ILE A 6 34.17 0.59 -37.35
N SER A 7 35.10 0.47 -36.39
CA SER A 7 34.80 -0.15 -35.10
C SER A 7 33.84 0.78 -34.36
N ILE A 8 32.55 0.54 -34.50
CA ILE A 8 31.55 1.14 -33.61
C ILE A 8 31.83 0.52 -32.24
N GLY A 9 32.57 1.25 -31.40
CA GLY A 9 32.80 0.84 -30.02
C GLY A 9 31.44 0.72 -29.33
N ASN A 10 31.14 -0.47 -28.81
CA ASN A 10 29.94 -0.68 -28.00
C ASN A 10 29.90 0.39 -26.91
N GLY A 11 28.83 1.20 -26.88
CA GLY A 11 28.64 2.21 -25.84
C GLY A 11 28.61 1.56 -24.45
N SER A 12 28.92 2.32 -23.41
CA SER A 12 28.92 1.86 -22.01
C SER A 12 27.59 1.16 -21.62
N ALA A 13 26.46 1.66 -22.13
CA ALA A 13 25.16 1.05 -21.94
C ALA A 13 25.05 -0.39 -22.50
N GLN A 14 25.77 -0.72 -23.57
CA GLN A 14 25.79 -2.06 -24.18
C GLN A 14 26.82 -2.98 -23.51
N GLN A 15 27.83 -2.44 -22.83
CA GLN A 15 28.77 -3.22 -22.00
C GLN A 15 28.13 -3.65 -20.67
N ASP A 16 27.20 -2.85 -20.13
CA ASP A 16 26.43 -3.17 -18.93
C ASP A 16 25.15 -4.01 -19.20
N TYR A 17 24.91 -4.40 -20.45
CA TYR A 17 23.74 -5.20 -20.83
C TYR A 17 23.85 -6.63 -20.25
N GLY A 18 23.24 -6.84 -19.09
CA GLY A 18 23.28 -8.12 -18.35
C GLY A 18 23.66 -7.99 -16.88
N SER A 19 24.24 -6.86 -16.46
CA SER A 19 24.54 -6.57 -15.05
C SER A 19 23.30 -6.23 -14.22
N SER A 20 22.11 -6.11 -14.84
CA SER A 20 20.87 -5.69 -14.17
C SER A 20 20.40 -6.66 -13.07
N PHE A 21 20.68 -7.97 -13.19
CA PHE A 21 20.35 -8.94 -12.14
C PHE A 21 21.28 -8.80 -10.93
N ASP A 22 22.57 -8.61 -11.20
CA ASP A 22 23.57 -8.39 -10.15
C ASP A 22 23.34 -7.05 -9.45
N GLY A 23 22.98 -6.00 -10.19
CA GLY A 23 22.60 -4.70 -9.64
C GLY A 23 21.34 -4.76 -8.78
N PHE A 24 20.33 -5.53 -9.20
CA PHE A 24 19.14 -5.81 -8.39
C PHE A 24 19.48 -6.54 -7.10
N LEU A 25 20.27 -7.63 -7.15
CA LEU A 25 20.70 -8.37 -5.97
C LEU A 25 21.53 -7.52 -5.02
N ALA A 26 22.44 -6.70 -5.55
CA ALA A 26 23.22 -5.77 -4.78
C ALA A 26 22.32 -4.76 -4.04
N SER A 27 21.29 -4.22 -4.71
CA SER A 27 20.33 -3.31 -4.08
C SER A 27 19.56 -3.95 -2.92
N ILE A 28 19.13 -5.23 -3.07
CA ILE A 28 18.46 -5.98 -2.00
C ILE A 28 19.40 -6.20 -0.82
N GLN A 29 20.63 -6.59 -1.09
CA GLN A 29 21.64 -6.84 -0.06
C GLN A 29 21.94 -5.57 0.74
N VAL A 30 22.16 -4.45 0.06
CA VAL A 30 22.40 -3.15 0.71
C VAL A 30 21.19 -2.73 1.53
N GLY A 31 19.98 -2.85 0.98
CA GLY A 31 18.74 -2.55 1.70
C GLY A 31 18.56 -3.39 2.96
N ALA A 32 18.80 -4.71 2.87
CA ALA A 32 18.72 -5.63 4.01
C ALA A 32 19.76 -5.30 5.09
N PHE A 33 20.97 -4.94 4.68
CA PHE A 33 22.03 -4.52 5.60
C PHE A 33 21.66 -3.23 6.33
N VAL A 34 21.19 -2.20 5.60
CA VAL A 34 20.75 -0.93 6.20
C VAL A 34 19.62 -1.17 7.19
N ALA A 35 18.63 -2.00 6.84
CA ALA A 35 17.54 -2.37 7.75
C ALA A 35 18.06 -3.07 9.02
N ALA A 36 18.98 -4.02 8.88
CA ALA A 36 19.59 -4.72 10.02
C ALA A 36 20.35 -3.76 10.94
N VAL A 37 21.09 -2.80 10.38
CA VAL A 37 21.80 -1.76 11.15
C VAL A 37 20.82 -0.84 11.88
N GLN A 38 19.75 -0.39 11.22
CA GLN A 38 18.72 0.44 11.85
C GLN A 38 18.00 -0.29 12.99
N ILE A 39 17.60 -1.55 12.77
CA ILE A 39 16.96 -2.39 13.78
C ILE A 39 17.92 -2.66 14.94
N GLY A 40 19.17 -3.01 14.64
CA GLY A 40 20.21 -3.24 15.65
C GLY A 40 20.48 -2.00 16.49
N GLY A 41 20.62 -0.83 15.85
CA GLY A 41 20.77 0.46 16.51
C GLY A 41 19.59 0.77 17.42
N PHE A 42 18.36 0.57 16.95
CA PHE A 42 17.15 0.75 17.75
C PHE A 42 17.12 -0.19 18.98
N VAL A 43 17.45 -1.47 18.80
CA VAL A 43 17.49 -2.45 19.90
C VAL A 43 18.56 -2.11 20.93
N ILE A 44 19.76 -1.71 20.48
CA ILE A 44 20.87 -1.30 21.37
C ILE A 44 20.51 -0.02 22.13
N LEU A 45 19.95 0.98 21.44
CA LEU A 45 19.51 2.22 22.05
C LEU A 45 18.40 1.94 23.08
N ARG A 46 17.44 1.08 22.75
CA ARG A 46 16.37 0.64 23.66
C ARG A 46 16.92 -0.09 24.89
N ARG A 47 17.96 -0.93 24.72
CA ARG A 47 18.63 -1.60 25.85
C ARG A 47 19.39 -0.61 26.72
N ARG A 48 20.10 0.37 26.13
CA ARG A 48 20.95 1.34 26.83
C ARG A 48 20.17 2.42 27.58
N TYR A 49 19.02 2.85 27.07
CA TYR A 49 18.25 3.97 27.62
C TYR A 49 16.98 3.55 28.40
N ARG A 50 16.92 2.29 28.85
CA ARG A 50 15.79 1.64 29.55
C ARG A 50 15.25 2.39 30.79
N GLY A 51 15.96 3.39 31.32
CA GLY A 51 15.57 4.17 32.51
C GLY A 51 15.21 5.64 32.28
N LYS A 52 15.43 6.22 31.09
CA LYS A 52 15.17 7.66 30.81
C LYS A 52 14.11 7.93 29.75
N TRP A 53 13.65 6.90 29.04
CA TRP A 53 12.51 7.04 28.14
C TRP A 53 11.26 7.06 28.99
N ASN A 54 10.64 8.23 29.10
CA ASN A 54 9.34 8.38 29.75
C ASN A 54 8.35 7.54 28.94
N ILE A 55 8.12 6.28 29.36
CA ILE A 55 7.16 5.34 28.76
C ILE A 55 5.79 5.98 28.57
N ARG A 56 5.48 6.99 29.39
CA ARG A 56 4.32 7.86 29.24
C ARG A 56 4.23 8.51 27.85
N SER A 57 5.33 8.99 27.26
CA SER A 57 5.34 9.62 25.91
C SER A 57 4.98 8.63 24.80
N PHE A 58 5.46 7.39 24.90
CA PHE A 58 5.05 6.32 23.99
C PHE A 58 3.59 5.92 24.23
N TYR A 59 3.16 5.80 25.49
CA TYR A 59 1.75 5.57 25.81
C TYR A 59 0.86 6.68 25.26
N THR A 60 1.27 7.96 25.30
CA THR A 60 0.49 9.05 24.71
C THR A 60 0.40 8.94 23.19
N ILE A 61 1.47 8.57 22.49
CA ILE A 61 1.45 8.31 21.03
C ILE A 61 0.53 7.12 20.70
N PHE A 62 0.62 6.03 21.47
CA PHE A 62 -0.23 4.86 21.30
C PHE A 62 -1.69 5.13 21.71
N TYR A 63 -1.93 6.01 22.67
CA TYR A 63 -3.26 6.41 23.13
C TYR A 63 -3.94 7.36 22.13
N ASP A 64 -3.17 8.24 21.48
CA ASP A 64 -3.65 9.07 20.37
C ASP A 64 -3.88 8.23 19.08
N LEU A 65 -3.17 7.11 18.98
CA LEU A 65 -3.47 6.06 17.99
C LEU A 65 -4.75 5.28 18.35
N ASP A 66 -5.08 5.17 19.64
CA ASP A 66 -6.29 4.52 20.17
C ASP A 66 -7.54 5.41 20.07
N SER A 67 -7.39 6.74 20.14
CA SER A 67 -8.47 7.67 19.76
C SER A 67 -8.71 7.66 18.24
N SER A 68 -7.67 7.36 17.44
CA SER A 68 -7.74 7.10 16.00
C SER A 68 -7.97 5.62 15.65
N CYS A 69 -8.40 4.80 16.63
CA CYS A 69 -8.40 3.33 16.56
C CYS A 69 -9.11 2.80 15.32
N LEU A 70 -10.23 3.41 14.89
CA LEU A 70 -10.94 2.96 13.69
C LEU A 70 -10.12 3.18 12.40
N ASP A 71 -9.43 4.32 12.28
CA ASP A 71 -8.59 4.62 11.11
C ASP A 71 -7.32 3.77 11.10
N ALA A 72 -6.71 3.58 12.28
CA ALA A 72 -5.57 2.66 12.45
C ALA A 72 -5.96 1.21 12.11
N ILE A 73 -7.12 0.73 12.57
CA ILE A 73 -7.68 -0.57 12.19
C ILE A 73 -7.88 -0.66 10.68
N GLY A 74 -8.38 0.40 10.04
CA GLY A 74 -8.52 0.50 8.58
C GLY A 74 -7.19 0.36 7.86
N LEU A 75 -6.15 1.06 8.32
CA LEU A 75 -4.79 0.95 7.77
C LEU A 75 -4.22 -0.47 7.93
N PHE A 76 -4.39 -1.10 9.09
CA PHE A 76 -3.94 -2.49 9.30
C PHE A 76 -4.72 -3.49 8.46
N ALA A 77 -6.02 -3.28 8.27
CA ALA A 77 -6.84 -4.10 7.36
C ALA A 77 -6.36 -3.95 5.91
N LEU A 78 -6.02 -2.74 5.48
CA LEU A 78 -5.44 -2.46 4.16
C LEU A 78 -4.08 -3.14 4.00
N LEU A 79 -3.15 -2.95 4.94
CA LEU A 79 -1.83 -3.58 4.91
C LEU A 79 -1.94 -5.11 4.89
N ARG A 80 -2.83 -5.69 5.70
CA ARG A 80 -3.11 -7.13 5.70
C ARG A 80 -3.66 -7.61 4.36
N LEU A 81 -4.59 -6.87 3.75
CA LEU A 81 -5.12 -7.18 2.43
C LEU A 81 -4.00 -7.15 1.39
N LEU A 82 -3.18 -6.10 1.36
CA LEU A 82 -2.03 -5.95 0.46
C LEU A 82 -1.05 -7.11 0.63
N THR A 83 -0.63 -7.43 1.85
CA THR A 83 0.29 -8.54 2.11
C THR A 83 -0.31 -9.88 1.68
N ARG A 84 -1.61 -10.11 1.88
CA ARG A 84 -2.27 -11.35 1.42
C ARG A 84 -2.33 -11.44 -0.10
N ILE A 85 -2.77 -10.39 -0.80
CA ILE A 85 -2.88 -10.42 -2.27
C ILE A 85 -1.49 -10.53 -2.91
N PHE A 86 -0.51 -9.73 -2.47
CA PHE A 86 0.84 -9.76 -3.03
C PHE A 86 1.57 -11.04 -2.64
N GLY A 87 1.39 -11.53 -1.41
CA GLY A 87 1.97 -12.78 -0.95
C GLY A 87 1.46 -14.00 -1.71
N LEU A 88 0.14 -14.15 -1.85
CA LEU A 88 -0.46 -15.22 -2.65
C LEU A 88 -0.02 -15.12 -4.12
N THR A 89 -0.04 -13.92 -4.68
CA THR A 89 0.37 -13.68 -6.06
C THR A 89 1.85 -14.00 -6.27
N ALA A 90 2.73 -13.65 -5.33
CA ALA A 90 4.14 -14.01 -5.43
C ALA A 90 4.33 -15.53 -5.42
N ILE A 91 3.63 -16.25 -4.55
CA ILE A 91 3.74 -17.72 -4.45
C ILE A 91 3.22 -18.43 -5.70
N PHE A 92 2.13 -17.95 -6.31
CA PHE A 92 1.53 -18.61 -7.49
C PHE A 92 2.09 -18.09 -8.81
N MET A 93 2.24 -16.77 -8.96
CA MET A 93 2.64 -16.16 -10.24
C MET A 93 4.13 -16.28 -10.51
N VAL A 94 5.01 -16.19 -9.52
CA VAL A 94 6.45 -16.30 -9.77
C VAL A 94 6.81 -17.67 -10.37
N PRO A 95 6.46 -18.82 -9.78
CA PRO A 95 6.79 -20.12 -10.37
C PRO A 95 6.03 -20.40 -11.68
N LEU A 96 4.91 -19.73 -11.95
CA LEU A 96 4.14 -19.90 -13.18
C LEU A 96 4.68 -19.03 -14.33
N LEU A 97 4.87 -17.73 -14.10
CA LEU A 97 5.24 -16.76 -15.13
C LEU A 97 6.74 -16.79 -15.45
N VAL A 98 7.60 -17.08 -14.48
CA VAL A 98 9.06 -17.09 -14.70
C VAL A 98 9.45 -18.15 -15.75
N PRO A 99 9.02 -19.42 -15.64
CA PRO A 99 9.31 -20.42 -16.68
C PRO A 99 8.57 -20.15 -17.99
N LEU A 100 7.33 -19.66 -17.92
CA LEU A 100 6.50 -19.37 -19.10
C LEU A 100 7.12 -18.26 -19.98
N ASN A 101 7.67 -17.23 -19.33
CA ASN A 101 8.33 -16.11 -20.00
C ASN A 101 9.80 -16.35 -20.31
N TYR A 102 10.37 -17.46 -19.85
CA TYR A 102 11.76 -17.76 -20.15
C TYR A 102 11.92 -17.99 -21.67
N VAL A 103 12.66 -17.09 -22.31
CA VAL A 103 13.05 -17.21 -23.72
C VAL A 103 14.49 -17.67 -23.78
N HIS A 104 14.70 -18.90 -24.25
CA HIS A 104 16.03 -19.46 -24.46
C HIS A 104 16.46 -19.22 -25.90
N ARG A 105 17.13 -18.09 -26.18
CA ARG A 105 17.69 -17.80 -27.50
C ARG A 105 19.16 -18.21 -27.52
N HIS A 106 19.50 -19.19 -28.35
CA HIS A 106 20.82 -19.83 -28.36
C HIS A 106 21.92 -19.07 -29.12
N SER A 107 21.63 -17.90 -29.70
CA SER A 107 22.60 -17.25 -30.60
C SER A 107 22.47 -15.73 -30.83
N ASP A 108 21.58 -15.02 -30.14
CA ASP A 108 21.50 -13.55 -30.24
C ASP A 108 21.93 -12.88 -28.95
N SER A 109 23.01 -12.09 -29.03
CA SER A 109 23.75 -11.46 -27.95
C SER A 109 23.07 -10.21 -27.36
N SER A 110 21.81 -9.92 -27.70
CA SER A 110 21.13 -8.69 -27.28
C SER A 110 20.25 -8.83 -26.04
N ILE A 111 20.00 -10.05 -25.53
CA ILE A 111 19.02 -10.27 -24.45
C ILE A 111 19.70 -10.90 -23.23
N HIS A 112 19.94 -10.08 -22.20
CA HIS A 112 20.64 -10.48 -20.97
C HIS A 112 19.86 -10.07 -19.70
N GLY A 113 20.17 -10.69 -18.56
CA GLY A 113 19.59 -10.33 -17.26
C GLY A 113 18.09 -10.59 -17.11
N LEU A 114 17.39 -9.69 -16.41
CA LEU A 114 15.94 -9.79 -16.13
C LEU A 114 15.08 -9.70 -17.41
N ASP A 115 15.62 -9.16 -18.50
CA ASP A 115 14.88 -8.99 -19.76
C ASP A 115 14.45 -10.33 -20.37
N LYS A 116 15.14 -11.42 -20.00
CA LYS A 116 14.78 -12.80 -20.37
C LYS A 116 13.41 -13.26 -19.86
N PHE A 117 12.84 -12.58 -18.87
CA PHE A 117 11.53 -12.89 -18.28
C PHE A 117 10.44 -11.88 -18.67
N SER A 118 10.77 -10.91 -19.53
CA SER A 118 9.84 -9.88 -19.98
C SER A 118 8.80 -10.44 -20.95
N CYS A 119 7.53 -10.07 -20.76
CA CYS A 119 6.45 -10.42 -21.68
C CYS A 119 6.63 -9.77 -23.06
N LEU A 120 7.37 -8.65 -23.13
CA LEU A 120 7.66 -7.93 -24.37
C LEU A 120 8.60 -8.71 -25.31
N ASN A 121 9.30 -9.72 -24.80
CA ASN A 121 10.21 -10.55 -25.57
C ASN A 121 9.52 -11.76 -26.25
N ILE A 122 8.18 -11.88 -26.12
CA ILE A 122 7.41 -12.94 -26.77
C ILE A 122 7.20 -12.54 -28.24
N LEU A 123 7.97 -13.16 -29.15
CA LEU A 123 7.87 -12.98 -30.60
C LEU A 123 6.49 -13.40 -31.14
N GLU A 124 6.01 -12.74 -32.21
CA GLU A 124 4.68 -12.94 -32.83
C GLU A 124 4.30 -14.41 -33.11
N GLY A 125 5.28 -15.31 -33.27
CA GLY A 125 5.05 -16.74 -33.52
C GLY A 125 4.55 -17.57 -32.32
N ASN A 126 4.55 -17.04 -31.09
CA ASN A 126 4.15 -17.77 -29.87
C ASN A 126 2.94 -17.16 -29.15
N THR A 127 1.89 -16.82 -29.91
CA THR A 127 0.64 -16.20 -29.43
C THR A 127 -0.04 -17.00 -28.31
N GLY A 128 0.16 -18.31 -28.24
CA GLY A 128 -0.38 -19.17 -27.18
C GLY A 128 0.06 -18.75 -25.75
N ARG A 129 1.23 -18.14 -25.59
CA ARG A 129 1.71 -17.66 -24.27
C ARG A 129 0.94 -16.42 -23.80
N LEU A 130 0.47 -15.57 -24.72
CA LEU A 130 -0.30 -14.37 -24.39
C LEU A 130 -1.68 -14.70 -23.84
N TRP A 131 -2.31 -15.78 -24.34
CA TRP A 131 -3.57 -16.29 -23.78
C TRP A 131 -3.41 -16.75 -22.34
N THR A 132 -2.27 -17.35 -21.99
CA THR A 132 -1.96 -17.70 -20.60
C THR A 132 -1.85 -16.46 -19.72
N HIS A 133 -1.15 -15.41 -20.17
CA HIS A 133 -1.10 -14.13 -19.44
C HIS A 133 -2.48 -13.52 -19.23
N LEU A 134 -3.33 -13.55 -20.26
CA LEU A 134 -4.71 -13.06 -20.17
C LEU A 134 -5.53 -13.87 -19.16
N ALA A 135 -5.48 -15.20 -19.22
CA ALA A 135 -6.19 -16.07 -18.29
C ALA A 135 -5.73 -15.84 -16.84
N VAL A 136 -4.42 -15.71 -16.64
CA VAL A 136 -3.81 -15.44 -15.34
C VAL A 136 -4.21 -14.05 -14.81
N ALA A 137 -4.30 -13.04 -15.68
CA ALA A 137 -4.77 -11.71 -15.30
C ALA A 137 -6.23 -11.74 -14.83
N TYR A 138 -7.13 -12.39 -15.58
CA TYR A 138 -8.52 -12.56 -15.16
C TYR A 138 -8.66 -13.30 -13.83
N TRP A 139 -7.89 -14.37 -13.64
CA TRP A 139 -7.83 -15.10 -12.38
C TRP A 139 -7.39 -14.20 -11.22
N PHE A 140 -6.31 -13.44 -11.40
CA PHE A 140 -5.79 -12.52 -10.39
C PHE A 140 -6.80 -11.42 -10.04
N THR A 141 -7.42 -10.80 -11.05
CA THR A 141 -8.44 -9.77 -10.83
C THR A 141 -9.65 -10.33 -10.08
N GLY A 142 -10.12 -11.53 -10.43
CA GLY A 142 -11.19 -12.21 -9.71
C GLY A 142 -10.83 -12.48 -8.24
N LEU A 143 -9.63 -13.01 -7.98
CA LEU A 143 -9.12 -13.26 -6.64
C LEU A 143 -9.01 -11.97 -5.82
N PHE A 144 -8.47 -10.90 -6.43
CA PHE A 144 -8.37 -9.58 -5.82
C PHE A 144 -9.75 -9.04 -5.42
N CYS A 145 -10.73 -9.06 -6.32
CA CYS A 145 -12.07 -8.60 -6.03
C CYS A 145 -12.73 -9.40 -4.89
N LEU A 146 -12.54 -10.72 -4.85
CA LEU A 146 -13.09 -11.58 -3.79
C LEU A 146 -12.45 -11.30 -2.43
N LEU A 147 -11.12 -11.20 -2.37
CA LEU A 147 -10.39 -10.92 -1.12
C LEU A 147 -10.67 -9.50 -0.62
N SER A 148 -10.67 -8.51 -1.52
CA SER A 148 -10.99 -7.13 -1.20
C SER A 148 -12.41 -7.01 -0.66
N ARG A 149 -13.39 -7.66 -1.29
CA ARG A 149 -14.78 -7.67 -0.80
C ARG A 149 -14.91 -8.28 0.60
N ARG A 150 -14.25 -9.40 0.85
CA ARG A 150 -14.29 -10.06 2.17
C ARG A 150 -13.72 -9.17 3.25
N GLU A 151 -12.58 -8.53 2.97
CA GLU A 151 -11.91 -7.71 3.96
C GLU A 151 -12.58 -6.35 4.17
N LEU A 152 -13.18 -5.78 3.13
CA LEU A 152 -14.03 -4.62 3.26
C LEU A 152 -15.29 -4.93 4.07
N ALA A 153 -15.94 -6.07 3.84
CA ALA A 153 -17.10 -6.49 4.62
C ALA A 153 -16.76 -6.66 6.11
N ASN A 154 -15.63 -7.32 6.41
CA ASN A 154 -15.13 -7.45 7.78
C ASN A 154 -14.85 -6.07 8.42
N PHE A 155 -14.24 -5.15 7.68
CA PHE A 155 -13.98 -3.80 8.19
C PHE A 155 -15.26 -3.01 8.47
N VAL A 156 -16.25 -3.11 7.57
CA VAL A 156 -17.56 -2.46 7.74
C VAL A 156 -18.29 -3.01 8.97
N ASP A 157 -18.23 -4.32 9.21
CA ASP A 157 -18.82 -4.94 10.39
C ASP A 157 -18.18 -4.43 11.70
N ILE A 158 -16.84 -4.37 11.74
CA ILE A 158 -16.09 -3.80 12.87
C ILE A 158 -16.48 -2.33 13.11
N ARG A 159 -16.64 -1.54 12.03
CA ARG A 159 -17.08 -0.16 12.11
C ARG A 159 -18.49 -0.03 12.68
N HIS A 160 -19.42 -0.86 12.24
CA HIS A 160 -20.80 -0.84 12.76
C HIS A 160 -20.86 -1.25 14.23
N MET A 161 -20.08 -2.24 14.65
CA MET A 161 -19.95 -2.59 16.07
C MET A 161 -19.43 -1.42 16.89
N HIS A 162 -18.43 -0.69 16.40
CA HIS A 162 -17.84 0.45 17.11
C HIS A 162 -18.80 1.65 17.20
N ASP A 163 -19.59 1.91 16.15
CA ASP A 163 -20.56 3.03 16.09
C ASP A 163 -21.83 2.80 16.93
N SER A 164 -22.14 1.54 17.25
CA SER A 164 -23.34 1.17 18.02
C SER A 164 -23.31 1.53 19.52
N GLY A 165 -22.14 1.95 20.04
CA GLY A 165 -21.94 2.31 21.43
C GLY A 165 -22.01 3.82 21.70
N THR A 166 -23.16 4.31 22.19
CA THR A 166 -23.26 5.55 23.01
C THR A 166 -22.69 6.86 22.44
N ALA A 167 -22.45 6.99 21.14
CA ALA A 167 -22.04 8.27 20.57
C ALA A 167 -23.22 9.25 20.58
N SER A 168 -23.10 10.35 21.35
CA SER A 168 -24.02 11.48 21.23
C SER A 168 -23.98 11.98 19.79
N ARG A 169 -25.13 11.92 19.10
CA ARG A 169 -25.26 12.37 17.70
C ARG A 169 -25.15 13.88 17.66
N PHE A 170 -23.95 14.38 17.42
CA PHE A 170 -23.71 15.79 17.13
C PHE A 170 -23.93 16.01 15.64
N TYR A 171 -24.85 16.90 15.32
CA TYR A 171 -25.10 17.31 13.95
C TYR A 171 -24.45 18.68 13.76
N LEU A 172 -23.53 18.77 12.79
CA LEU A 172 -23.03 20.06 12.33
C LEU A 172 -24.07 20.63 11.38
N VAL A 173 -24.76 21.68 11.82
CA VAL A 173 -25.68 22.45 10.97
C VAL A 173 -24.90 23.60 10.36
N THR A 174 -24.65 23.54 9.05
CA THR A 174 -24.00 24.61 8.29
C THR A 174 -25.04 25.59 7.73
N ASP A 175 -24.59 26.73 7.21
CA ASP A 175 -25.42 27.73 6.51
C ASP A 175 -26.52 28.39 7.36
N ILE A 176 -26.22 28.67 8.62
CA ILE A 176 -27.11 29.42 9.50
C ILE A 176 -27.17 30.89 9.02
N PRO A 177 -28.35 31.45 8.74
CA PRO A 177 -28.46 32.85 8.35
C PRO A 177 -27.99 33.77 9.50
N ASN A 178 -27.06 34.68 9.20
CA ASN A 178 -26.42 35.61 10.17
C ASN A 178 -27.37 36.49 10.99
N ARG A 179 -28.65 36.54 10.62
CA ARG A 179 -29.72 37.35 11.25
C ARG A 179 -30.42 36.61 12.40
N LEU A 180 -30.13 35.32 12.58
CA LEU A 180 -30.85 34.46 13.50
C LEU A 180 -30.18 34.46 14.87
N GLU A 181 -30.83 35.05 15.87
CA GLU A 181 -30.38 34.96 17.26
C GLU A 181 -30.44 33.52 17.78
N LYS A 182 -29.50 33.17 18.66
CA LYS A 182 -29.37 31.83 19.27
C LYS A 182 -30.69 31.35 19.89
N ALA A 183 -31.41 32.23 20.58
CA ALA A 183 -32.68 31.90 21.24
C ALA A 183 -33.78 31.50 20.23
N LEU A 184 -33.83 32.14 19.06
CA LEU A 184 -34.79 31.82 18.02
C LEU A 184 -34.48 30.46 17.37
N MET A 185 -33.20 30.13 17.28
CA MET A 185 -32.72 28.85 16.77
C MET A 185 -33.06 27.70 17.73
N GLU A 186 -32.80 27.86 19.03
CA GLU A 186 -33.21 26.90 20.07
C GLU A 186 -34.73 26.69 20.06
N PHE A 187 -35.51 27.77 19.94
CA PHE A 187 -36.97 27.70 19.81
C PHE A 187 -37.42 26.93 18.55
N MET A 188 -36.79 27.18 17.40
CA MET A 188 -37.11 26.50 16.15
C MET A 188 -36.82 24.99 16.26
N PHE A 189 -35.67 24.59 16.81
CA PHE A 189 -35.33 23.19 17.02
C PHE A 189 -36.26 22.51 18.02
N HIS A 190 -36.65 23.20 19.09
CA HIS A 190 -37.56 22.63 20.08
C HIS A 190 -39.00 22.50 19.57
N LYS A 191 -39.42 23.38 18.64
CA LYS A 191 -40.72 23.29 17.96
C LYS A 191 -40.76 22.18 16.91
N LEU A 192 -39.64 21.94 16.21
CA LEU A 192 -39.52 20.90 15.19
C LEU A 192 -39.30 19.50 15.79
N TYR A 193 -38.59 19.42 16.91
CA TYR A 193 -38.23 18.17 17.55
C TYR A 193 -38.68 18.18 19.03
N ALA A 194 -39.53 17.23 19.39
CA ALA A 194 -40.01 17.06 20.77
C ALA A 194 -38.91 16.62 21.77
N CYS A 195 -37.70 16.34 21.28
CA CYS A 195 -36.56 15.92 22.10
C CYS A 195 -35.77 17.10 22.67
N GLN A 196 -35.03 16.83 23.75
CA GLN A 196 -34.16 17.80 24.41
C GLN A 196 -32.91 18.06 23.54
N VAL A 197 -32.96 19.09 22.70
CA VAL A 197 -31.83 19.53 21.86
C VAL A 197 -30.93 20.48 22.67
N ARG A 198 -29.64 20.18 22.76
CA ARG A 198 -28.65 21.06 23.41
C ARG A 198 -27.75 21.69 22.36
N LEU A 199 -27.85 23.00 22.18
CA LEU A 199 -27.08 23.76 21.20
C LEU A 199 -25.72 24.18 21.77
N HIS A 200 -24.65 23.67 21.17
CA HIS A 200 -23.27 24.07 21.48
C HIS A 200 -22.78 25.05 20.40
N THR A 201 -22.45 26.27 20.82
CA THR A 201 -21.85 27.31 19.96
C THR A 201 -20.39 27.46 20.32
N THR A 202 -19.50 27.40 19.31
CA THR A 202 -18.05 27.62 19.47
C THR A 202 -17.68 29.11 19.57
N ARG A 203 -18.66 30.02 19.41
CA ARG A 203 -18.43 31.45 19.56
C ARG A 203 -18.49 31.83 21.05
N HIS A 204 -17.33 31.84 21.69
CA HIS A 204 -17.12 32.60 22.91
C HIS A 204 -17.12 34.09 22.53
N ASN A 205 -18.06 34.85 23.10
CA ASN A 205 -17.87 36.28 23.35
C ASN A 205 -16.81 36.45 24.43
#